data_AF-A0A0F9M6F1-F1
#
_entry.id   AF-A0A0F9M6F1-F1
#
_cell.length_a   1.000
_cell.length_b   1.000
_cell.length_c   1.000
_cell.angle_alpha   90.00
_cell.angle_beta   90.00
_cell.angle_gamma   90.00
#
_symmetry.space_group_name_H-M   'P 1'
#
loop_
_entity.id
_entity.type
_entity.pdbx_description
1 polymer ?
#
loop_
_entity_poly.entity_id
_entity_poly.type
_entity_poly.pdbx_seq_one_letter_code
_entity_poly.pdbx_strand_id
1 'polypeptide(L)'
;MEKVFVKGDLIHLKKSNVFGWSVVHPYKNDDGSINWFNLITGGSWANLFMWIFITLIIVGVIIEYTSNINTLVSCFDNLINLENCKQVFGGDNLNWIR
;
A
#
# COMPACT_ATOMS: atom_id res chain seq x y z
N MET A 1 23.60 -2.43 -22.08
CA MET A 1 22.73 -3.56 -21.68
C MET A 1 22.89 -4.60 -22.75
N GLU A 2 23.25 -5.81 -22.37
CA GLU A 2 23.39 -6.93 -23.29
C GLU A 2 22.14 -7.80 -23.22
N LYS A 3 21.73 -8.33 -24.37
CA LYS A 3 20.60 -9.27 -24.48
C LYS A 3 21.18 -10.66 -24.68
N VAL A 4 20.83 -11.61 -23.83
CA VAL A 4 21.30 -13.00 -23.92
C VAL A 4 20.10 -13.93 -23.93
N PHE A 5 20.09 -14.88 -24.86
CA PHE A 5 19.06 -15.92 -24.90
C PHE A 5 19.52 -17.12 -24.08
N VAL A 6 18.76 -17.46 -23.06
CA VAL A 6 19.03 -18.63 -22.21
C VAL A 6 17.79 -19.51 -22.21
N LYS A 7 17.91 -20.75 -22.71
CA LYS A 7 16.81 -21.73 -22.78
C LYS A 7 15.54 -21.23 -23.49
N GLY A 8 15.69 -20.32 -24.44
CA GLY A 8 14.57 -19.72 -25.19
C GLY A 8 14.06 -18.40 -24.61
N ASP A 9 14.50 -18.02 -23.41
CA ASP A 9 14.11 -16.76 -22.77
C ASP A 9 15.11 -15.64 -23.06
N LEU A 10 14.60 -14.45 -23.34
CA LEU A 10 15.39 -13.24 -23.52
C LEU A 10 15.70 -12.61 -22.15
N ILE A 11 16.97 -12.62 -21.75
CA ILE A 11 17.44 -12.02 -20.50
C ILE A 11 18.21 -10.75 -20.81
N HIS A 12 17.90 -9.66 -20.11
CA HIS A 12 18.66 -8.41 -20.19
C HIS A 12 19.67 -8.37 -19.05
N LEU A 13 20.94 -8.21 -19.40
CA LEU A 13 22.04 -8.15 -18.46
C LEU A 13 22.66 -6.76 -18.47
N LYS A 14 22.96 -6.26 -17.28
CA LYS A 14 23.73 -5.04 -17.08
C LYS A 14 24.97 -5.39 -16.26
N LYS A 15 26.13 -5.07 -16.83
CA LYS A 15 27.40 -5.16 -16.10
C LYS A 15 27.37 -4.16 -14.94
N SER A 16 27.58 -4.66 -13.72
CA SER A 16 27.72 -3.82 -12.54
C SER A 16 29.17 -3.39 -12.41
N ASN A 17 29.41 -2.18 -11.89
CA ASN A 17 30.76 -1.68 -11.64
C ASN A 17 31.43 -2.36 -10.45
N VAL A 18 30.65 -2.99 -9.56
CA VAL A 18 31.16 -3.57 -8.30
C VAL A 18 31.23 -5.09 -8.37
N PHE A 19 30.23 -5.77 -8.96
CA PHE A 19 30.21 -7.23 -9.06
C PHE A 19 29.51 -7.72 -10.34
N GLY A 20 30.28 -8.27 -11.28
CA GLY A 20 29.79 -9.13 -12.35
C GLY A 20 28.64 -8.59 -13.21
N TRP A 21 27.80 -9.51 -13.68
CA TRP A 21 26.61 -9.24 -14.47
C TRP A 21 25.37 -9.38 -13.59
N SER A 22 24.47 -8.39 -13.66
CA SER A 22 23.19 -8.43 -12.97
C SER A 22 22.05 -8.52 -13.98
N VAL A 23 21.02 -9.30 -13.65
CA VAL A 23 19.79 -9.39 -14.42
C VAL A 23 18.99 -8.10 -14.22
N VAL A 24 18.56 -7.51 -15.32
CA VAL A 24 17.77 -6.28 -15.33
C VAL A 24 16.45 -6.56 -16.02
N HIS A 25 15.37 -6.07 -15.43
CA HIS A 25 14.05 -6.08 -16.04
C HIS A 25 13.82 -4.69 -16.66
N PRO A 26 13.79 -4.56 -18.00
CA PRO A 26 13.68 -3.25 -18.64
C PRO A 26 12.29 -2.65 -18.39
N TYR A 27 12.26 -1.35 -18.08
CA TYR A 27 11.02 -0.59 -17.89
C TYR A 27 10.35 -0.21 -19.22
N LYS A 28 11.05 -0.36 -20.34
CA LYS A 28 10.58 -0.05 -21.69
C LYS A 28 10.68 -1.31 -22.53
N ASN A 29 9.61 -1.63 -23.24
CA ASN A 29 9.56 -2.72 -24.21
C ASN A 29 10.28 -2.31 -25.50
N ASP A 30 10.55 -3.30 -26.37
CA ASP A 30 11.27 -3.07 -27.64
C ASP A 30 10.47 -2.22 -28.65
N ASP A 31 9.13 -2.18 -28.52
CA ASP A 31 8.22 -1.30 -29.27
C ASP A 31 8.18 0.14 -28.73
N GLY A 32 8.87 0.41 -27.63
CA GLY A 32 8.90 1.69 -26.95
C GLY A 32 7.78 1.94 -25.95
N SER A 33 6.89 0.98 -25.73
CA SER A 33 5.86 1.06 -24.69
C SER A 33 6.46 0.90 -23.28
N ILE A 34 5.78 1.43 -22.25
CA ILE A 34 6.21 1.30 -20.86
C ILE A 34 5.73 -0.05 -20.31
N ASN A 35 6.66 -0.82 -19.74
CA ASN A 35 6.37 -2.04 -19.00
C ASN A 35 6.11 -1.69 -17.53
N TRP A 36 4.85 -1.41 -17.21
CA TRP A 36 4.41 -1.04 -15.87
C TRP A 36 4.71 -2.09 -14.82
N PHE A 37 4.64 -3.38 -15.20
CA PHE A 37 4.96 -4.48 -14.29
C PHE A 37 6.44 -4.42 -13.88
N ASN A 38 7.35 -4.35 -14.83
CA ASN A 38 8.79 -4.25 -14.54
C ASN A 38 9.14 -2.94 -13.82
N LEU A 39 8.46 -1.85 -14.14
CA LEU A 39 8.68 -0.54 -13.52
C LEU A 39 8.34 -0.55 -12.03
N ILE A 40 7.19 -1.12 -11.66
CA ILE A 40 6.66 -1.08 -10.28
C ILE A 40 7.29 -2.19 -9.43
N THR A 41 7.43 -3.39 -9.99
CA THR A 41 7.80 -4.59 -9.23
C THR A 41 9.26 -4.99 -9.41
N GLY A 42 9.99 -4.34 -10.32
CA GLY A 42 11.32 -4.77 -10.70
C GLY A 42 11.32 -6.13 -11.41
N GLY A 43 10.19 -6.54 -11.99
CA GLY A 43 10.04 -7.83 -12.69
C GLY A 43 9.82 -9.04 -11.77
N SER A 44 9.55 -8.82 -10.48
CA SER A 44 9.37 -9.88 -9.48
C SER A 44 7.92 -9.97 -8.98
N TRP A 45 7.33 -11.16 -9.09
CA TRP A 45 6.00 -11.46 -8.54
C TRP A 45 5.95 -11.35 -7.01
N ALA A 46 7.05 -11.62 -6.31
CA ALA A 46 7.12 -11.42 -4.86
C ALA A 46 7.01 -9.94 -4.50
N ASN A 47 7.65 -9.06 -5.28
CA ASN A 47 7.54 -7.62 -5.07
C ASN A 47 6.12 -7.12 -5.40
N LEU A 48 5.46 -7.68 -6.41
CA LEU A 48 4.05 -7.39 -6.69
C LEU A 48 3.17 -7.70 -5.47
N PHE A 49 3.33 -8.88 -4.88
CA PHE A 49 2.57 -9.27 -3.70
C PHE A 49 2.82 -8.32 -2.51
N MET A 50 4.09 -7.95 -2.28
CA MET A 50 4.45 -6.99 -1.25
C MET A 50 3.79 -5.63 -1.47
N TRP A 51 3.78 -5.13 -2.71
CA TRP A 51 3.08 -3.89 -3.04
C TRP A 51 1.59 -3.95 -2.75
N ILE A 52 0.93 -5.04 -3.18
CA ILE A 52 -0.51 -5.25 -2.91
C ILE A 52 -0.76 -5.28 -1.40
N PHE A 53 0.05 -6.00 -0.64
CA PHE A 53 -0.08 -6.09 0.81
C PHE A 53 0.04 -4.71 1.49
N ILE A 54 1.05 -3.91 1.11
CA ILE A 54 1.23 -2.55 1.62
C ILE A 54 0.02 -1.67 1.27
N THR A 55 -0.44 -1.72 0.02
CA THR A 55 -1.62 -0.96 -0.41
C THR A 55 -2.87 -1.34 0.38
N LEU A 56 -3.09 -2.62 0.66
CA LEU A 56 -4.22 -3.08 1.46
C LEU A 56 -4.18 -2.55 2.90
N ILE A 57 -2.99 -2.53 3.53
CA ILE A 57 -2.83 -1.95 4.87
C ILE A 57 -3.21 -0.46 4.85
N ILE A 58 -2.67 0.30 3.89
CA ILE A 58 -2.94 1.74 3.78
C ILE A 58 -4.44 2.01 3.58
N VAL A 59 -5.08 1.27 2.67
CA VAL A 59 -6.52 1.40 2.42
C VAL A 59 -7.34 1.02 3.65
N GLY A 60 -6.95 -0.04 4.37
CA GLY A 60 -7.61 -0.44 5.61
C GLY A 60 -7.57 0.65 6.68
N VAL A 61 -6.39 1.27 6.89
CA VAL A 61 -6.22 2.38 7.83
C VAL A 61 -7.08 3.59 7.43
N ILE A 62 -7.14 3.92 6.14
CA ILE A 62 -7.98 5.03 5.66
C ILE A 62 -9.46 4.75 5.93
N ILE A 63 -9.94 3.55 5.62
CA ILE A 63 -11.35 3.17 5.84
C ILE A 63 -11.71 3.27 7.32
N GLU A 64 -10.87 2.73 8.21
CA GLU A 64 -11.11 2.76 9.65
C GLU A 64 -11.10 4.20 10.18
N TYR A 65 -10.14 5.02 9.75
CA TYR A 65 -10.09 6.43 10.10
C TYR A 65 -11.34 7.19 9.65
N THR A 66 -11.78 7.00 8.40
CA THR A 66 -13.00 7.64 7.88
C THR A 66 -14.24 7.16 8.65
N SER A 67 -14.33 5.89 9.00
CA SER A 67 -15.43 5.35 9.80
C SER A 67 -15.49 5.99 11.19
N ASN A 68 -14.34 6.13 11.86
CA ASN A 68 -14.25 6.76 13.18
C ASN A 68 -14.63 8.24 13.14
N ILE A 69 -14.16 8.98 12.13
CA ILE A 69 -14.53 10.38 11.94
C ILE A 69 -16.03 10.52 11.66
N ASN A 70 -16.60 9.68 10.79
CA ASN A 70 -18.04 9.72 10.52
C ASN A 70 -18.88 9.41 11.78
N THR A 71 -18.41 8.47 12.60
CA THR A 71 -19.03 8.16 13.88
C THR A 71 -18.98 9.38 14.81
N LEU A 72 -17.83 10.03 14.92
CA LEU A 72 -17.67 11.25 15.72
C LEU A 72 -18.60 12.38 15.23
N VAL A 73 -18.66 12.62 13.92
CA VAL A 73 -19.54 13.64 13.33
C VAL A 73 -21.00 13.33 13.64
N SER A 74 -21.42 12.07 13.53
CA SER A 74 -22.81 11.66 13.82
C SER A 74 -23.23 11.90 15.28
N CYS A 75 -22.27 11.94 16.21
CA CYS A 75 -22.52 12.30 17.61
C CYS A 75 -22.91 13.77 17.78
N PHE A 76 -22.58 14.65 16.83
CA PHE A 76 -22.92 16.08 16.88
C PHE A 76 -24.16 16.44 16.05
N ASP A 77 -24.78 15.49 15.35
CA ASP A 77 -25.93 15.75 14.48
C ASP A 77 -27.17 16.23 15.25
N ASN A 78 -27.38 15.75 16.49
CA ASN A 78 -28.45 16.24 17.36
C ASN A 78 -28.13 15.97 18.85
N LEU A 79 -28.91 16.61 19.75
CA LEU A 79 -28.73 16.50 21.21
C LEU A 79 -28.87 15.06 21.73
N ILE A 80 -29.75 14.25 21.15
CA ILE A 80 -30.00 12.87 21.57
C ILE A 80 -28.78 11.98 21.25
N ASN A 81 -28.22 12.12 20.05
CA ASN A 81 -27.00 11.41 19.63
C ASN A 81 -25.80 11.84 20.46
N LEU A 82 -25.71 13.12 20.83
CA LEU A 82 -24.64 13.64 21.68
C LEU A 82 -24.67 13.03 23.08
N GLU A 83 -25.85 12.93 23.71
CA GLU A 83 -26.02 12.29 25.02
C GLU A 83 -25.69 10.79 24.97
N ASN A 84 -26.16 10.09 23.93
CA ASN A 84 -25.86 8.67 23.73
C ASN A 84 -24.36 8.44 23.51
N CYS A 85 -23.70 9.24 22.67
CA CYS A 85 -22.26 9.14 22.45
C CYS A 85 -21.46 9.48 23.71
N LYS A 86 -21.91 10.45 24.51
CA LYS A 86 -21.27 10.76 25.81
C LYS A 86 -21.34 9.57 26.77
N GLN A 87 -22.43 8.81 26.78
CA GLN A 87 -22.54 7.59 27.59
C GLN A 87 -21.67 6.44 27.04
N VAL A 88 -21.59 6.28 25.72
CA VAL A 88 -20.86 5.19 25.06
C VAL A 88 -19.34 5.41 25.03
N PHE A 89 -18.87 6.62 24.70
CA PHE A 89 -17.45 6.96 24.63
C PHE A 89 -16.90 7.58 25.92
N GLY A 90 -17.76 8.05 26.82
CA GLY A 90 -17.37 8.71 28.07
C GLY A 90 -17.56 7.86 29.34
N GLY A 91 -17.93 6.58 29.23
CA GLY A 91 -18.28 5.73 30.37
C GLY A 91 -17.15 5.53 31.39
N ASP A 92 -17.49 5.72 32.67
CA ASP A 92 -16.75 5.38 33.91
C ASP A 92 -15.64 6.31 34.43
N ASN A 93 -15.84 7.64 34.47
CA ASN A 93 -15.00 8.52 35.31
C ASN A 93 -15.72 9.70 36.00
N LEU A 94 -17.05 9.66 36.17
CA LEU A 94 -17.80 10.67 36.94
C LEU A 94 -18.20 10.19 38.35
N ASN A 95 -17.44 9.26 38.94
CA ASN A 95 -17.51 8.91 40.36
C ASN A 95 -16.27 9.39 41.15
N TRP A 96 -15.72 10.56 40.79
CA TRP A 96 -14.79 11.27 41.67
C TRP A 96 -15.54 12.46 42.28
N ILE A 97 -15.81 12.33 43.58
CA ILE A 97 -16.28 13.36 44.53
C ILE A 97 -17.81 13.39 44.71
N ARG A 98 -18.25 12.53 45.63
CA ARG A 98 -19.38 12.74 46.52
C ARG A 98 -19.04 13.83 47.53
#